data_AF-A0A4C2ETQ3-F1
#
_entry.id   AF-A0A4C2ETQ3-F1
#
_cell.length_a   1.000
_cell.length_b   1.000
_cell.length_c   1.000
_cell.angle_alpha   90.00
_cell.angle_beta   90.00
_cell.angle_gamma   90.00
#
_symmetry.space_group_name_H-M   'P 1'
#
loop_
_entity.id
_entity.type
_entity.pdbx_description
1 polymer ?
#
loop_
_entity_poly.entity_id
_entity_poly.type
_entity_poly.pdbx_seq_one_letter_code
_entity_poly.pdbx_strand_id
1 'polypeptide(L)' 'MEVRESETVKTAVKRVIAELEDCPMSKLGTINHCVDIDTLNAIGNLDINSADEPHSISFYYCGYEVVVYNDHTIEIAR' A
#
# COMPACT_ATOMS: atom_id res chain seq x y z
N MET A 1 0.64 -7.51 6.88
CA MET A 1 2.07 -7.32 6.53
C MET A 1 2.42 -5.87 6.83
N GLU A 2 3.68 -5.49 7.00
CA GLU A 2 4.03 -4.11 7.42
C GLU A 2 5.06 -3.47 6.47
N VAL A 3 5.01 -2.14 6.36
CA VAL A 3 6.03 -1.33 5.66
C VAL A 3 7.30 -1.29 6.50
N ARG A 4 8.46 -1.59 5.90
CA ARG A 4 9.75 -1.48 6.59
C ARG A 4 10.18 -0.01 6.69
N GLU A 5 10.85 0.37 7.78
CA GLU A 5 11.29 1.77 8.03
C GLU A 5 12.15 2.39 6.90
N SER A 6 12.83 1.55 6.11
CA SER A 6 13.69 2.00 5.02
C SER A 6 13.01 2.06 3.64
N GLU A 7 11.72 1.69 3.52
CA GLU A 7 11.02 1.60 2.24
C GLU A 7 9.77 2.48 2.20
N THR A 8 9.38 2.95 1.01
CA THR A 8 8.11 3.67 0.84
C THR A 8 6.93 2.69 0.87
N VAL A 9 5.74 3.17 1.24
CA VAL A 9 4.49 2.39 1.19
C VAL A 9 4.31 1.73 -0.19
N LYS A 10 4.58 2.48 -1.26
CA LYS A 10 4.60 1.97 -2.64
C LYS A 10 5.50 0.75 -2.84
N THR A 11 6.71 0.81 -2.27
CA THR A 11 7.70 -0.27 -2.40
C THR A 11 7.26 -1.49 -1.58
N ALA A 12 6.74 -1.27 -0.37
CA ALA A 12 6.20 -2.33 0.47
C ALA A 12 5.02 -3.05 -0.20
N VAL A 13 4.04 -2.32 -0.76
CA VAL A 13 2.91 -2.94 -1.49
C VAL A 13 3.42 -3.79 -2.67
N LYS A 14 4.36 -3.26 -3.47
CA LYS A 14 4.96 -4.04 -4.56
C LYS A 14 5.67 -5.28 -4.07
N ARG A 15 6.44 -5.18 -2.99
CA ARG A 15 7.16 -6.31 -2.40
C ARG A 15 6.20 -7.38 -1.92
N VAL A 16 5.17 -6.99 -1.18
CA VAL A 16 4.14 -7.90 -0.66
C VAL A 16 3.45 -8.67 -1.79
N ILE A 17 3.02 -7.97 -2.84
CA ILE A 17 2.34 -8.61 -3.98
C ILE A 17 3.30 -9.50 -4.77
N ALA A 18 4.55 -9.09 -4.91
CA ALA A 18 5.61 -9.88 -5.55
C ALA A 18 5.87 -11.20 -4.81
N GLU A 19 5.90 -11.15 -3.47
CA GLU A 19 6.03 -12.32 -2.59
C GLU A 19 4.82 -13.26 -2.72
N LEU A 20 3.60 -12.72 -2.85
CA LEU A 20 2.37 -13.52 -3.04
C LEU A 20 2.30 -14.21 -4.41
N GLU A 21 2.72 -13.52 -5.47
CA GLU A 21 2.72 -14.02 -6.84
C GLU A 21 3.98 -14.85 -7.20
N ASP A 22 4.92 -15.01 -6.25
CA ASP A 22 6.24 -15.62 -6.46
C ASP A 22 6.96 -15.06 -7.71
N CYS A 23 6.96 -13.73 -7.84
CA CYS A 23 7.53 -13.06 -8.99
C CYS A 23 8.34 -11.82 -8.60
N PRO A 24 9.31 -11.38 -9.41
CA PRO A 24 10.07 -10.18 -9.12
C PRO A 24 9.18 -8.93 -9.25
N MET A 25 9.36 -7.94 -8.36
CA MET A 25 8.64 -6.65 -8.38
C MET A 25 8.72 -5.91 -9.73
N SER A 26 9.76 -6.17 -10.52
CA SER A 26 9.94 -5.62 -11.87
C SER A 26 8.93 -6.14 -12.89
N LYS A 27 8.31 -7.30 -12.64
CA LYS A 27 7.22 -7.85 -13.45
C LYS A 27 5.84 -7.34 -13.04
N LEU A 28 5.73 -6.67 -11.90
CA LEU A 28 4.46 -6.08 -11.46
C LEU A 28 4.18 -4.76 -12.18
N GLY A 29 2.90 -4.52 -12.48
CA GLY A 29 2.44 -3.30 -13.14
C GLY A 29 2.73 -2.01 -12.35
N THR A 30 2.41 -0.87 -12.95
CA THR A 30 2.61 0.44 -12.30
C THR A 30 1.45 0.76 -11.37
N ILE A 31 1.73 0.79 -10.05
CA ILE A 31 0.74 1.10 -8.99
C ILE A 31 0.09 2.48 -9.13
N ASN A 32 0.76 3.45 -9.78
CA ASN A 32 0.24 4.79 -10.02
C ASN A 32 -1.04 4.82 -10.87
N HIS A 33 -1.38 3.74 -11.58
CA HIS A 33 -2.66 3.65 -12.30
C HIS A 33 -3.81 3.16 -11.42
N CYS A 34 -3.51 2.59 -10.25
CA CYS A 34 -4.47 1.98 -9.35
C CYS A 34 -4.84 2.88 -8.18
N VAL A 35 -3.93 3.76 -7.77
CA VAL A 35 -4.09 4.63 -6.61
C VAL A 35 -3.29 5.92 -6.81
N ASP A 36 -3.82 7.01 -6.26
CA ASP A 36 -3.11 8.28 -6.15
C ASP A 36 -1.92 8.12 -5.19
N ILE A 37 -0.71 8.29 -5.72
CA ILE A 37 0.53 8.03 -4.98
C ILE A 37 0.78 9.08 -3.90
N ASP A 38 0.35 10.31 -4.12
CA ASP A 38 0.52 11.38 -3.15
C ASP A 38 -0.35 11.11 -1.93
N THR A 39 -1.58 10.65 -2.15
CA THR A 39 -2.50 10.20 -1.10
C THR A 39 -1.93 8.98 -0.38
N LEU A 40 -1.40 7.99 -1.11
CA LEU A 40 -0.81 6.78 -0.53
C LEU A 40 0.45 7.06 0.32
N ASN A 41 1.29 8.00 -0.09
CA ASN A 41 2.46 8.41 0.68
C ASN A 41 2.09 9.31 1.86
N ALA A 42 1.02 10.09 1.73
CA ALA A 42 0.53 10.94 2.81
C ALA A 42 -0.09 10.14 3.95
N ILE A 43 -0.57 8.92 3.72
CA ILE A 43 -1.33 8.15 4.72
C ILE A 43 -0.58 7.92 6.04
N GLY A 44 0.73 7.68 5.99
CA GLY A 44 1.56 7.51 7.20
C GLY A 44 1.92 8.82 7.90
N ASN A 45 1.62 9.96 7.28
CA ASN A 45 1.81 11.29 7.86
C ASN A 45 0.50 11.91 8.38
N LEU A 46 -0.63 11.19 8.23
CA LEU A 46 -1.93 11.63 8.75
C LEU A 46 -1.93 11.52 10.28
N ASP A 47 -2.57 12.48 10.94
CA ASP A 47 -2.66 12.47 12.40
C ASP A 47 -3.65 11.38 12.81
N ILE A 48 -3.15 10.32 13.44
CA ILE A 48 -3.96 9.20 13.96
C ILE A 48 -5.03 9.64 14.97
N ASN A 49 -4.97 10.87 15.48
CA ASN A 49 -5.96 11.44 16.41
C ASN A 49 -7.03 12.30 15.71
N SER A 50 -6.92 12.54 14.40
CA SER A 50 -7.91 13.30 13.64
C SER A 50 -9.06 12.38 13.22
N ALA A 51 -10.23 12.60 13.82
CA ALA A 51 -11.45 11.83 13.54
C ALA A 51 -11.96 11.97 12.10
N ASP A 52 -11.50 13.00 11.38
CA ASP A 52 -11.95 13.34 10.02
C ASP A 52 -11.05 12.80 8.90
N GLU A 53 -9.88 12.22 9.21
CA GLU A 53 -8.96 11.71 8.19
C GLU A 53 -9.18 10.22 7.88
N PRO A 54 -9.08 9.80 6.60
CA PRO A 54 -9.19 8.39 6.26
C PRO A 54 -8.01 7.61 6.87
N HIS A 55 -8.32 6.70 7.78
CA HIS A 55 -7.32 5.88 8.48
C HIS A 55 -6.76 4.75 7.59
N SER A 56 -7.30 4.56 6.40
CA SER A 56 -6.91 3.55 5.44
C SER A 56 -7.19 3.97 3.99
N ILE A 57 -6.38 3.50 3.05
CA ILE A 57 -6.60 3.61 1.61
C ILE A 57 -6.73 2.20 1.02
N SER A 58 -7.85 1.96 0.35
CA SER A 58 -8.15 0.69 -0.34
C SER A 58 -8.09 0.87 -1.85
N PHE A 59 -7.41 -0.03 -2.57
CA PHE A 59 -7.35 -0.03 -4.03
C PHE A 59 -7.08 -1.43 -4.59
N TYR A 60 -7.39 -1.63 -5.88
CA TYR A 60 -7.11 -2.89 -6.57
C TYR A 60 -5.78 -2.85 -7.30
N TYR A 61 -4.93 -3.85 -7.07
CA TYR A 61 -3.63 -3.96 -7.73
C TYR A 61 -3.28 -5.42 -8.01
N CYS A 62 -2.93 -5.72 -9.27
CA CYS A 62 -2.61 -7.08 -9.72
C CYS A 62 -3.67 -8.14 -9.39
N GLY A 63 -4.95 -7.76 -9.33
CA GLY A 63 -6.05 -8.68 -9.01
C GLY A 63 -6.30 -8.88 -7.51
N TYR A 64 -5.57 -8.15 -6.66
CA TYR A 64 -5.76 -8.14 -5.22
C TYR A 64 -6.42 -6.84 -4.77
N GLU A 65 -7.26 -6.93 -3.75
CA GLU A 65 -7.66 -5.77 -2.96
C GLU A 65 -6.57 -5.49 -1.94
N VAL A 66 -5.98 -4.30 -2.01
CA VAL A 66 -4.91 -3.85 -1.12
C VAL A 66 -5.48 -2.76 -0.22
N VAL A 67 -5.39 -2.97 1.09
CA VAL A 67 -5.73 -1.96 2.11
C VAL A 67 -4.44 -1.56 2.83
N VAL A 68 -4.12 -0.27 2.78
CA VAL A 68 -3.00 0.30 3.52
C VAL A 68 -3.57 1.17 4.63
N TYR A 69 -3.15 0.92 5.86
CA TYR A 69 -3.53 1.67 7.04
C TYR A 69 -2.48 2.75 7.36
N ASN A 70 -2.89 3.78 8.09
CA ASN A 70 -2.03 4.88 8.52
C ASN A 70 -0.92 4.45 9.50
N ASP A 71 -1.09 3.32 10.19
CA ASP A 71 -0.09 2.68 11.04
C ASP A 71 0.95 1.87 10.24
N HIS A 72 0.94 1.99 8.90
CA HIS A 72 1.78 1.24 7.97
C HIS A 72 1.48 -0.26 7.87
N THR A 73 0.33 -0.72 8.37
CA THR A 73 -0.18 -2.06 8.11
C THR A 73 -0.68 -2.16 6.66
N ILE A 74 -0.38 -3.28 6.01
CA ILE A 74 -0.87 -3.66 4.69
C ILE A 74 -1.66 -4.96 4.82
N GLU A 75 -2.92 -4.92 4.43
CA GLU A 75 -3.80 -6.08 4.28
C GLU A 75 -4.08 -6.35 2.81
N ILE A 76 -4.15 -7.65 2.47
CA ILE A 76 -4.38 -8.11 1.11
C ILE A 76 -5.51 -9.13 1.12
N ALA A 77 -6.52 -8.90 0.28
CA ALA A 77 -7.61 -9.83 0.02
C ALA A 77 -7.66 -10.20 -1.47
N ARG A 78 -8.23 -11.37 -1.78
CA ARG A 78 -8.38 -11.93 -3.12
C ARG A 78 -9.83 -12.27 -3.42
#